data_AF-A0A1H5V0N8-F1
#
_entry.id   AF-A0A1H5V0N8-F1
#
_cell.length_a   1.000
_cell.length_b   1.000
_cell.length_c   1.000
_cell.angle_alpha   90.00
_cell.angle_beta   90.00
_cell.angle_gamma   90.00
#
_symmetry.space_group_name_H-M   'P 1'
#
loop_
_entity.id
_entity.type
_entity.pdbx_description
1 polymer ?
#
loop_
_entity_poly.entity_id
_entity_poly.type
_entity_poly.pdbx_seq_one_letter_code
_entity_poly.pdbx_strand_id
1 'polypeptide(L)'
;MRRLLLLIALSTYYVLQINAQRFDDLPTPGGEEKVIDNTPDSIAKALMNRPAPGSTRQGLNPVLFLIGNSTMRNGTLGNGSNGQWGWGYYASDFFDGRKISVENQALGGMSTRNFYTDLWPAVRQALKPGDWVIVSIGHNDHADFFDAKRARGVIDGVAEDTMIVGFNIRKQIPDTVYSYGHYLRCYIREVREAGANPILMSLTPRDARDDKGLIIRKPQTQWAAYVAATEGVPFVDLNEISGAKLDSYSLWKQKYHFYGDKIHTSAFGARLNARSAAEGIYYSNNPQLKPLQQMMIGVALPMANVKRQKGKPVVFICGDSTVKNIDKSDHSGMWGWGTLANTVFDTLKITVTNQAIAGRSTRKYLNEGRWERIYNNLQPGDFVLLQFGHNDIGDLTSKKARAVIASAQDTCHVYQIEDEGRYELIYSFGWYLKKFIDDVREKGATPILLSLTPRNEWPGGKIERRDDSYGRWYREVIRQTGVEFIDVHNISADFLDKKYAGRDSEKCKQKAAVYFNHDHTHTSYKGAQMNARSLAKGLKQNHSSLASYLKR
;
A
#
# COMPACT_ATOMS: atom_id res chain seq x y z
N MET A 1 40.91 61.24 9.50
CA MET A 1 40.47 60.56 8.27
C MET A 1 39.18 59.83 8.60
N ARG A 2 37.99 60.35 8.26
CA ARG A 2 37.26 60.09 7.00
C ARG A 2 37.26 58.59 6.67
N ARG A 3 36.18 57.85 6.48
CA ARG A 3 34.74 58.10 6.24
C ARG A 3 34.12 56.70 6.02
N LEU A 4 32.87 56.47 6.44
CA LEU A 4 31.76 55.76 5.75
C LEU A 4 30.86 55.11 6.82
N LEU A 5 29.75 55.73 7.25
CA LEU A 5 28.45 55.97 6.59
C LEU A 5 27.54 54.74 6.51
N LEU A 6 26.46 54.85 7.29
CA LEU A 6 25.13 54.30 7.05
C LEU A 6 24.73 54.28 5.56
N LEU A 7 24.13 53.16 5.16
CA LEU A 7 23.14 52.99 4.09
C LEU A 7 22.36 51.73 4.50
N ILE A 8 21.16 51.80 5.10
CA ILE A 8 19.86 52.15 4.49
C ILE A 8 19.90 51.98 2.97
N ALA A 9 19.70 50.75 2.52
CA ALA A 9 19.34 50.45 1.15
C ALA A 9 18.13 49.52 1.14
N LEU A 10 17.03 50.09 0.66
CA LEU A 10 15.76 49.50 0.29
C LEU A 10 15.87 48.02 -0.12
N SER A 11 15.36 47.12 0.72
CA SER A 11 14.81 45.85 0.23
C SER A 11 13.43 46.16 -0.34
N THR A 12 13.42 46.48 -1.63
CA THR A 12 12.22 46.59 -2.47
C THR A 12 11.28 45.41 -2.19
N TYR A 13 10.07 45.75 -1.75
CA TYR A 13 8.88 44.93 -1.80
C TYR A 13 8.72 44.38 -3.22
N TYR A 14 9.20 43.16 -3.48
CA TYR A 14 8.65 42.35 -4.56
C TYR A 14 7.33 41.80 -4.04
N VAL A 15 6.28 42.59 -4.23
CA VAL A 15 4.93 42.04 -4.34
C VAL A 15 5.00 41.11 -5.54
N LEU A 16 5.19 39.81 -5.29
CA LEU A 16 4.80 38.79 -6.24
C LEU A 16 3.29 38.99 -6.42
N GLN A 17 2.93 39.74 -7.47
CA GLN A 17 1.66 39.54 -8.13
C GLN A 17 1.69 38.09 -8.61
N ILE A 18 1.20 37.21 -7.75
CA ILE A 18 0.72 35.90 -8.14
C ILE A 18 -0.39 36.23 -9.13
N ASN A 19 -0.06 36.18 -10.42
CA ASN A 19 -1.06 36.01 -11.44
C ASN A 19 -1.84 34.78 -11.02
N ALA A 20 -3.04 35.00 -10.47
CA ALA A 20 -4.06 33.99 -10.35
C ALA A 20 -4.37 33.55 -11.77
N GLN A 21 -3.59 32.58 -12.27
CA GLN A 21 -4.01 31.75 -13.37
C GLN A 21 -5.38 31.23 -12.97
N ARG A 22 -6.39 31.63 -13.74
CA ARG A 22 -7.79 31.26 -13.55
C ARG A 22 -7.85 29.75 -13.34
N PHE A 23 -8.12 29.35 -12.09
CA PHE A 23 -8.35 27.96 -11.70
C PHE A 23 -9.69 27.41 -12.26
N ASP A 24 -10.44 28.25 -12.99
CA ASP A 24 -11.74 27.95 -13.57
C ASP A 24 -11.68 26.96 -14.75
N ASP A 25 -10.48 26.68 -15.30
CA ASP A 25 -10.30 25.81 -16.46
C ASP A 25 -9.80 24.39 -16.12
N LEU A 26 -9.84 23.98 -14.84
CA LEU A 26 -9.58 22.58 -14.50
C LEU A 26 -10.75 21.71 -15.00
N PRO A 27 -10.52 20.70 -15.86
CA PRO A 27 -11.59 19.84 -16.32
C PRO A 27 -12.28 19.21 -15.12
N THR A 28 -13.58 19.46 -14.98
CA THR A 28 -14.46 18.62 -14.17
C THR A 28 -14.19 17.18 -14.59
N PRO A 29 -13.77 16.29 -13.67
CA PRO A 29 -13.61 14.89 -14.03
C PRO A 29 -14.98 14.35 -14.44
N GLY A 30 -15.23 14.35 -15.75
CA GLY A 30 -16.37 13.76 -16.41
C GLY A 30 -16.27 12.25 -16.29
N GLY A 31 -16.68 11.76 -15.13
CA GLY A 31 -17.07 10.40 -14.89
C GLY A 31 -18.19 10.52 -13.89
N GLU A 32 -19.43 10.33 -14.34
CA GLU A 32 -20.55 10.15 -13.43
C GLU A 32 -20.09 9.20 -12.32
N GLU A 33 -20.07 9.72 -11.09
CA GLU A 33 -19.88 8.91 -9.91
C GLU A 33 -20.76 7.67 -10.09
N LYS A 34 -20.20 6.45 -10.06
CA LYS A 34 -21.01 5.29 -9.71
C LYS A 34 -21.40 5.49 -8.25
N VAL A 35 -22.48 6.24 -8.11
CA VAL A 35 -23.00 6.80 -6.88
C VAL A 35 -23.19 5.67 -5.88
N ILE A 36 -22.58 5.82 -4.70
CA ILE A 36 -23.07 5.16 -3.48
C ILE A 36 -24.53 5.58 -3.36
N ASP A 37 -25.43 4.61 -3.49
CA ASP A 37 -26.84 4.82 -3.25
C ASP A 37 -27.02 5.42 -1.85
N ASN A 38 -27.50 6.66 -1.79
CA ASN A 38 -27.81 7.36 -0.54
C ASN A 38 -29.30 7.23 -0.19
N THR A 39 -29.97 6.19 -0.69
CA THR A 39 -31.31 5.82 -0.22
C THR A 39 -31.31 5.65 1.31
N PRO A 40 -32.46 5.92 1.97
CA PRO A 40 -32.62 5.66 3.40
C PRO A 40 -32.17 4.26 3.81
N ASP A 41 -32.42 3.24 2.99
CA ASP A 41 -32.01 1.85 3.24
C ASP A 41 -30.48 1.68 3.25
N SER A 42 -29.78 2.34 2.32
CA SER A 42 -28.32 2.34 2.29
C SER A 42 -27.73 3.13 3.46
N ILE A 43 -28.35 4.24 3.86
CA ILE A 43 -27.95 4.99 5.07
C ILE A 43 -28.17 4.15 6.33
N ALA A 44 -29.31 3.47 6.46
CA ALA A 44 -29.61 2.60 7.59
C ALA A 44 -28.60 1.44 7.69
N LYS A 45 -28.31 0.77 6.56
CA LYS A 45 -27.25 -0.25 6.49
C LYS A 45 -25.88 0.32 6.85
N ALA A 46 -25.55 1.52 6.40
CA ALA A 46 -24.29 2.16 6.77
C ALA A 46 -24.19 2.47 8.26
N LEU A 47 -25.27 2.99 8.87
CA LEU A 47 -25.33 3.29 10.29
C LEU A 47 -25.20 2.03 11.15
N MET A 48 -25.79 0.90 10.74
CA MET A 48 -25.61 -0.39 11.41
C MET A 48 -24.16 -0.90 11.36
N ASN A 49 -23.42 -0.60 10.29
CA ASN A 49 -22.03 -1.04 10.12
C ASN A 49 -21.00 -0.04 10.66
N ARG A 50 -21.44 1.16 11.06
CA ARG A 50 -20.59 2.14 11.73
C ARG A 50 -20.57 1.86 13.22
N PRO A 51 -19.42 2.01 13.89
CA PRO A 51 -19.41 1.99 15.35
C PRO A 51 -20.33 3.11 15.84
N ALA A 52 -21.16 2.81 16.84
CA ALA A 52 -21.92 3.87 17.51
C ALA A 52 -20.92 4.89 18.10
N PRO A 53 -21.15 6.21 17.97
CA PRO A 53 -20.18 7.20 18.44
C PRO A 53 -19.76 6.99 19.91
N GLY A 54 -18.45 6.89 20.13
CA GLY A 54 -17.82 6.69 21.44
C GLY A 54 -17.83 5.23 21.94
N SER A 55 -18.42 4.29 21.20
CA SER A 55 -18.52 2.88 21.59
C SER A 55 -17.18 2.14 21.63
N THR A 56 -16.16 2.65 20.94
CA THR A 56 -14.82 2.04 20.96
C THR A 56 -14.00 2.40 22.20
N ARG A 57 -14.48 3.32 23.04
CA ARG A 57 -13.75 3.81 24.21
C ARG A 57 -13.47 2.69 25.21
N GLN A 58 -12.23 2.62 25.67
CA GLN A 58 -11.79 1.65 26.67
C GLN A 58 -11.42 2.36 27.98
N GLY A 59 -12.25 2.21 29.00
CA GLY A 59 -12.04 2.86 30.30
C GLY A 59 -11.96 4.38 30.18
N LEU A 60 -10.86 4.96 30.67
CA LEU A 60 -10.58 6.40 30.63
C LEU A 60 -9.73 6.83 29.42
N ASN A 61 -9.38 5.90 28.53
CA ASN A 61 -8.58 6.23 27.36
C ASN A 61 -9.35 7.18 26.42
N PRO A 62 -8.67 8.13 25.78
CA PRO A 62 -9.27 8.96 24.74
C PRO A 62 -9.66 8.12 23.52
N VAL A 63 -10.55 8.69 22.71
CA VAL A 63 -10.93 8.19 21.38
C VAL A 63 -10.42 9.18 20.34
N LEU A 64 -9.82 8.66 19.27
CA LEU A 64 -9.55 9.40 18.04
C LEU A 64 -10.71 9.20 17.06
N PHE A 65 -11.58 10.19 16.95
CA PHE A 65 -12.67 10.22 15.97
C PHE A 65 -12.16 10.67 14.60
N LEU A 66 -12.50 9.92 13.55
CA LEU A 66 -12.20 10.28 12.17
C LEU A 66 -13.47 10.74 11.46
N ILE A 67 -13.48 11.99 11.02
CA ILE A 67 -14.59 12.65 10.32
C ILE A 67 -14.22 12.84 8.86
N GLY A 68 -14.99 12.21 7.97
CA GLY A 68 -14.65 12.18 6.55
C GLY A 68 -15.70 11.59 5.64
N ASN A 69 -15.28 11.32 4.40
CA ASN A 69 -16.10 10.83 3.29
C ASN A 69 -15.65 9.46 2.76
N SER A 70 -16.00 9.13 1.51
CA SER A 70 -15.74 7.83 0.87
C SER A 70 -14.26 7.45 0.77
N THR A 71 -13.36 8.43 0.76
CA THR A 71 -11.91 8.19 0.76
C THR A 71 -11.37 7.75 2.13
N MET A 72 -12.14 8.00 3.20
CA MET A 72 -11.83 7.59 4.57
C MET A 72 -12.63 6.35 5.00
N ARG A 73 -13.88 6.21 4.53
CA ARG A 73 -14.69 4.99 4.62
C ARG A 73 -15.42 4.74 3.30
N ASN A 74 -14.95 3.76 2.53
CA ASN A 74 -15.51 3.49 1.21
C ASN A 74 -16.88 2.78 1.27
N GLY A 75 -17.81 3.19 0.40
CA GLY A 75 -19.10 2.51 0.24
C GLY A 75 -19.98 2.58 1.49
N THR A 76 -21.09 1.85 1.43
CA THR A 76 -22.04 1.69 2.54
C THR A 76 -21.45 0.86 3.68
N LEU A 77 -20.80 -0.26 3.34
CA LEU A 77 -20.31 -1.22 4.31
C LEU A 77 -18.91 -0.88 4.85
N GLY A 78 -18.02 -0.29 4.04
CA GLY A 78 -16.64 -0.04 4.45
C GLY A 78 -15.76 -1.29 4.56
N ASN A 79 -16.18 -2.42 3.99
CA ASN A 79 -15.55 -3.73 4.16
C ASN A 79 -14.78 -4.24 2.91
N GLY A 80 -14.64 -3.40 1.88
CA GLY A 80 -13.89 -3.71 0.67
C GLY A 80 -14.57 -4.67 -0.31
N SER A 81 -15.87 -4.94 -0.18
CA SER A 81 -16.60 -5.85 -1.09
C SER A 81 -16.59 -5.44 -2.55
N ASN A 82 -16.33 -4.16 -2.84
CA ASN A 82 -16.15 -3.60 -4.17
C ASN A 82 -14.66 -3.41 -4.56
N GLY A 83 -13.71 -3.94 -3.78
CA GLY A 83 -12.26 -3.79 -3.98
C GLY A 83 -11.68 -2.44 -3.56
N GLN A 84 -12.52 -1.48 -3.18
CA GLN A 84 -12.10 -0.16 -2.76
C GLN A 84 -12.03 -0.07 -1.23
N TRP A 85 -11.05 0.67 -0.72
CA TRP A 85 -10.80 0.85 0.70
C TRP A 85 -10.63 2.32 1.03
N GLY A 86 -11.13 2.72 2.21
CA GLY A 86 -10.90 4.05 2.78
C GLY A 86 -9.75 4.01 3.78
N TRP A 87 -8.95 5.07 3.84
CA TRP A 87 -7.76 5.10 4.68
C TRP A 87 -8.05 4.98 6.18
N GLY A 88 -9.23 5.44 6.63
CA GLY A 88 -9.65 5.34 8.01
C GLY A 88 -9.82 3.89 8.50
N TYR A 89 -9.94 2.91 7.59
CA TYR A 89 -9.91 1.49 7.94
C TYR A 89 -8.54 1.05 8.47
N TYR A 90 -7.44 1.63 7.96
CA TYR A 90 -6.07 1.28 8.34
C TYR A 90 -5.46 2.25 9.36
N ALA A 91 -6.19 3.28 9.79
CA ALA A 91 -5.67 4.30 10.69
C ALA A 91 -5.28 3.73 12.06
N SER A 92 -6.00 2.73 12.57
CA SER A 92 -5.71 2.08 13.86
C SER A 92 -4.37 1.35 13.90
N ASP A 93 -3.79 0.99 12.74
CA ASP A 93 -2.46 0.35 12.66
C ASP A 93 -1.34 1.26 13.24
N PHE A 94 -1.60 2.57 13.38
CA PHE A 94 -0.63 3.57 13.82
C PHE A 94 -0.82 4.06 15.26
N PHE A 95 -1.72 3.46 16.03
CA PHE A 95 -2.02 3.88 17.40
C PHE A 95 -2.01 2.69 18.38
N ASP A 96 -1.46 2.89 19.57
CA ASP A 96 -1.45 1.87 20.63
C ASP A 96 -2.87 1.74 21.21
N GLY A 97 -3.57 0.67 20.83
CA GLY A 97 -4.93 0.38 21.28
C GLY A 97 -5.10 0.31 22.80
N ARG A 98 -4.00 0.15 23.56
CA ARG A 98 -4.02 0.19 25.04
C ARG A 98 -4.07 1.61 25.60
N LYS A 99 -3.81 2.63 24.78
CA LYS A 99 -3.75 4.05 25.16
C LYS A 99 -4.84 4.89 24.50
N ILE A 100 -5.28 4.53 23.29
CA ILE A 100 -6.27 5.27 22.52
C ILE A 100 -7.01 4.32 21.57
N SER A 101 -8.33 4.49 21.41
CA SER A 101 -9.08 3.81 20.35
C SER A 101 -9.21 4.72 19.13
N VAL A 102 -9.25 4.14 17.92
CA VAL A 102 -9.50 4.87 16.68
C VAL A 102 -10.88 4.53 16.17
N GLU A 103 -11.72 5.54 15.97
CA GLU A 103 -13.13 5.37 15.62
C GLU A 103 -13.45 6.07 14.29
N ASN A 104 -13.62 5.27 13.24
CA ASN A 104 -13.92 5.78 11.90
C ASN A 104 -15.42 6.10 11.75
N GLN A 105 -15.76 7.37 11.98
CA GLN A 105 -17.11 7.91 11.84
C GLN A 105 -17.41 8.44 10.44
N ALA A 106 -16.47 8.36 9.48
CA ALA A 106 -16.69 8.75 8.11
C ALA A 106 -17.82 7.96 7.44
N LEU A 107 -18.44 8.55 6.42
CA LEU A 107 -19.40 7.86 5.57
C LEU A 107 -19.28 8.32 4.12
N GLY A 108 -19.35 7.37 3.19
CA GLY A 108 -19.36 7.65 1.75
C GLY A 108 -20.43 8.66 1.34
N GLY A 109 -20.12 9.49 0.35
CA GLY A 109 -21.05 10.49 -0.19
C GLY A 109 -21.23 11.76 0.65
N MET A 110 -20.71 11.80 1.89
CA MET A 110 -20.84 12.97 2.78
C MET A 110 -20.02 14.18 2.33
N SER A 111 -20.65 15.34 2.30
CA SER A 111 -19.98 16.65 2.24
C SER A 111 -19.74 17.18 3.65
N THR A 112 -18.94 18.24 3.76
CA THR A 112 -18.65 18.92 5.03
C THR A 112 -19.93 19.31 5.76
N ARG A 113 -20.91 19.84 5.01
CA ARG A 113 -22.23 20.26 5.48
C ARG A 113 -23.12 19.09 5.90
N ASN A 114 -23.31 18.10 5.03
CA ASN A 114 -24.25 17.02 5.35
C ASN A 114 -23.74 16.12 6.48
N PHE A 115 -22.42 15.95 6.60
CA PHE A 115 -21.87 15.32 7.80
C PHE A 115 -22.22 16.14 9.05
N TYR A 116 -22.06 17.46 8.98
CA TYR A 116 -22.31 18.37 10.11
C TYR A 116 -23.78 18.32 10.56
N THR A 117 -24.72 18.26 9.62
CA THR A 117 -26.14 18.23 9.96
C THR A 117 -26.62 16.85 10.36
N ASP A 118 -26.13 15.78 9.70
CA ASP A 118 -26.77 14.47 9.76
C ASP A 118 -26.06 13.48 10.70
N LEU A 119 -24.73 13.60 10.86
CA LEU A 119 -23.91 12.61 11.57
C LEU A 119 -23.14 13.18 12.75
N TRP A 120 -22.72 14.44 12.66
CA TRP A 120 -21.95 15.11 13.67
C TRP A 120 -22.68 15.26 15.02
N PRO A 121 -24.01 15.50 15.11
CA PRO A 121 -24.66 15.69 16.41
C PRO A 121 -24.45 14.52 17.38
N ALA A 122 -24.49 13.28 16.87
CA ALA A 122 -24.24 12.08 17.67
C ALA A 122 -22.76 11.93 18.07
N VAL A 123 -21.83 12.31 17.19
CA VAL A 123 -20.39 12.33 17.52
C VAL A 123 -20.10 13.38 18.57
N ARG A 124 -20.59 14.60 18.39
CA ARG A 124 -20.47 15.73 19.33
C ARG A 124 -20.96 15.34 20.73
N GLN A 125 -22.11 14.65 20.82
CA GLN A 125 -22.64 14.18 22.10
C GLN A 125 -21.77 13.11 22.76
N ALA A 126 -21.03 12.31 21.99
CA ALA A 126 -20.17 11.23 22.49
C ALA A 126 -18.76 11.69 22.88
N LEU A 127 -18.37 12.91 22.51
CA LEU A 127 -17.07 13.49 22.85
C LEU A 127 -16.90 13.59 24.38
N LYS A 128 -15.67 13.36 24.83
CA LYS A 128 -15.22 13.57 26.21
C LYS A 128 -13.94 14.42 26.22
N PRO A 129 -13.64 15.08 27.34
CA PRO A 129 -12.37 15.79 27.50
C PRO A 129 -11.18 14.88 27.21
N GLY A 130 -10.22 15.39 26.43
CA GLY A 130 -9.01 14.65 26.03
C GLY A 130 -9.14 13.80 24.75
N ASP A 131 -10.35 13.66 24.18
CA ASP A 131 -10.52 13.03 22.87
C ASP A 131 -9.86 13.82 21.75
N TRP A 132 -9.72 13.18 20.59
CA TRP A 132 -9.14 13.76 19.38
C TRP A 132 -10.13 13.66 18.23
N VAL A 133 -10.21 14.68 17.39
CA VAL A 133 -11.08 14.68 16.21
C VAL A 133 -10.28 15.13 14.99
N ILE A 134 -10.06 14.21 14.05
CA ILE A 134 -9.51 14.55 12.73
C ILE A 134 -10.67 14.88 11.80
N VAL A 135 -10.69 16.10 11.28
CA VAL A 135 -11.63 16.56 10.26
C VAL A 135 -10.92 16.57 8.90
N SER A 136 -11.23 15.59 8.06
CA SER A 136 -10.74 15.46 6.68
C SER A 136 -11.91 15.16 5.74
N ILE A 137 -12.64 16.23 5.39
CA ILE A 137 -13.85 16.18 4.58
C ILE A 137 -13.89 17.36 3.59
N GLY A 138 -14.57 17.21 2.45
CA GLY A 138 -14.58 18.22 1.39
C GLY A 138 -14.68 17.68 -0.05
N HIS A 139 -14.42 16.38 -0.29
CA HIS A 139 -14.42 15.82 -1.66
C HIS A 139 -15.75 15.96 -2.41
N ASN A 140 -16.85 16.11 -1.67
CA ASN A 140 -18.22 16.10 -2.17
C ASN A 140 -18.87 17.49 -2.16
N ASP A 141 -18.10 18.53 -1.83
CA ASP A 141 -18.60 19.87 -1.52
C ASP A 141 -18.97 20.70 -2.77
N HIS A 142 -18.42 20.37 -3.94
CA HIS A 142 -18.76 21.00 -5.23
C HIS A 142 -20.11 20.58 -5.83
N ALA A 143 -20.98 19.95 -5.06
CA ALA A 143 -22.30 19.53 -5.54
C ALA A 143 -23.30 20.70 -5.54
N ASP A 144 -24.48 20.48 -6.12
CA ASP A 144 -25.59 21.43 -6.01
C ASP A 144 -26.02 21.65 -4.55
N PHE A 145 -26.40 22.89 -4.23
CA PHE A 145 -26.77 23.30 -2.88
C PHE A 145 -28.11 22.71 -2.41
N PHE A 146 -29.07 22.58 -3.33
CA PHE A 146 -30.49 22.35 -3.01
C PHE A 146 -31.14 21.25 -3.85
N ASP A 147 -30.36 20.41 -4.53
CA ASP A 147 -30.89 19.39 -5.43
C ASP A 147 -31.75 18.31 -4.72
N ALA A 148 -32.60 17.63 -5.49
CA ALA A 148 -33.52 16.61 -4.96
C ALA A 148 -32.83 15.30 -4.52
N LYS A 149 -31.60 15.04 -4.97
CA LYS A 149 -30.91 13.76 -4.77
C LYS A 149 -30.07 13.76 -3.49
N ARG A 150 -29.35 14.85 -3.22
CA ARG A 150 -28.29 14.93 -2.22
C ARG A 150 -28.31 16.23 -1.43
N ALA A 151 -28.50 17.37 -2.10
CA ALA A 151 -28.45 18.72 -1.52
C ALA A 151 -27.25 18.87 -0.58
N ARG A 152 -26.04 18.72 -1.12
CA ARG A 152 -24.81 18.56 -0.32
C ARG A 152 -23.75 19.63 -0.60
N GLY A 153 -24.01 20.54 -1.54
CA GLY A 153 -23.08 21.61 -1.88
C GLY A 153 -22.71 22.50 -0.70
N VAL A 154 -21.51 23.07 -0.77
CA VAL A 154 -20.92 23.99 0.21
C VAL A 154 -20.31 25.17 -0.54
N ILE A 155 -20.40 26.37 0.03
CA ILE A 155 -19.83 27.57 -0.61
C ILE A 155 -18.29 27.48 -0.56
N ASP A 156 -17.63 27.72 -1.69
CA ASP A 156 -16.18 27.67 -1.77
C ASP A 156 -15.52 28.75 -0.90
N GLY A 157 -14.30 28.46 -0.40
CA GLY A 157 -13.49 29.40 0.36
C GLY A 157 -13.70 29.36 1.88
N VAL A 158 -13.20 30.41 2.55
CA VAL A 158 -13.02 30.47 4.02
C VAL A 158 -13.81 31.57 4.72
N ALA A 159 -14.63 32.32 3.98
CA ALA A 159 -15.37 33.47 4.48
C ALA A 159 -16.37 33.08 5.56
N GLU A 160 -16.40 33.81 6.68
CA GLU A 160 -17.19 33.43 7.86
C GLU A 160 -18.68 33.75 7.70
N ASP A 161 -18.99 34.86 7.05
CA ASP A 161 -20.34 35.43 6.96
C ASP A 161 -21.05 35.17 5.62
N THR A 162 -20.46 34.35 4.76
CA THR A 162 -21.08 34.00 3.47
C THR A 162 -22.08 32.88 3.66
N MET A 163 -23.35 33.16 3.38
CA MET A 163 -24.42 32.17 3.40
C MET A 163 -25.38 32.31 2.22
N ILE A 164 -25.97 31.18 1.81
CA ILE A 164 -27.07 31.12 0.84
C ILE A 164 -28.25 30.42 1.52
N VAL A 165 -29.40 31.07 1.51
CA VAL A 165 -30.66 30.49 2.00
C VAL A 165 -31.47 30.00 0.81
N GLY A 166 -32.00 28.78 0.90
CA GLY A 166 -32.84 28.19 -0.13
C GLY A 166 -33.72 27.09 0.43
N PHE A 167 -34.43 26.40 -0.46
CA PHE A 167 -35.27 25.27 -0.08
C PHE A 167 -34.57 23.96 -0.44
N ASN A 168 -34.24 23.12 0.56
CA ASN A 168 -33.63 21.83 0.32
C ASN A 168 -34.68 20.85 -0.20
N ILE A 169 -34.63 20.56 -1.50
CA ILE A 169 -35.61 19.70 -2.16
C ILE A 169 -35.54 18.26 -1.63
N ARG A 170 -34.35 17.76 -1.27
CA ARG A 170 -34.21 16.42 -0.68
C ARG A 170 -34.88 16.31 0.69
N LYS A 171 -34.69 17.31 1.56
CA LYS A 171 -35.19 17.30 2.94
C LYS A 171 -36.57 17.93 3.11
N GLN A 172 -37.08 18.62 2.09
CA GLN A 172 -38.35 19.36 2.10
C GLN A 172 -38.42 20.40 3.23
N ILE A 173 -37.31 21.10 3.47
CA ILE A 173 -37.20 22.15 4.51
C ILE A 173 -36.42 23.37 3.97
N PRO A 174 -36.65 24.58 4.52
CA PRO A 174 -35.72 25.70 4.36
C PRO A 174 -34.33 25.32 4.88
N ASP A 175 -33.29 25.78 4.19
CA ASP A 175 -31.93 25.35 4.46
C ASP A 175 -30.93 26.47 4.17
N THR A 176 -29.88 26.56 4.99
CA THR A 176 -28.83 27.57 4.89
C THR A 176 -27.50 26.89 4.62
N VAL A 177 -26.85 27.31 3.54
CA VAL A 177 -25.53 26.83 3.10
C VAL A 177 -24.50 27.85 3.53
N TYR A 178 -23.42 27.42 4.17
CA TYR A 178 -22.28 28.27 4.52
C TYR A 178 -21.02 27.90 3.71
N SER A 179 -19.95 28.68 3.90
CA SER A 179 -18.64 28.36 3.32
C SER A 179 -18.01 27.11 3.93
N TYR A 180 -17.09 26.50 3.18
CA TYR A 180 -16.27 25.39 3.67
C TYR A 180 -15.57 25.76 4.98
N GLY A 181 -14.93 26.93 5.02
CA GLY A 181 -14.27 27.39 6.24
C GLY A 181 -15.21 27.68 7.40
N HIS A 182 -16.46 28.10 7.15
CA HIS A 182 -17.45 28.26 8.22
C HIS A 182 -17.74 26.92 8.90
N TYR A 183 -18.04 25.87 8.13
CA TYR A 183 -18.31 24.55 8.72
C TYR A 183 -17.11 23.98 9.47
N LEU A 184 -15.89 24.15 8.95
CA LEU A 184 -14.67 23.73 9.67
C LEU A 184 -14.54 24.42 11.03
N ARG A 185 -14.84 25.72 11.12
CA ARG A 185 -14.85 26.46 12.40
C ARG A 185 -15.93 25.95 13.35
N CYS A 186 -17.11 25.58 12.84
CA CYS A 186 -18.16 24.96 13.66
C CYS A 186 -17.68 23.65 14.29
N TYR A 187 -17.04 22.75 13.52
CA TYR A 187 -16.43 21.54 14.09
C TYR A 187 -15.39 21.88 15.16
N ILE A 188 -14.47 22.81 14.86
CA ILE A 188 -13.41 23.21 15.81
C ILE A 188 -13.99 23.72 17.13
N ARG A 189 -14.96 24.64 17.05
CA ARG A 189 -15.62 25.24 18.22
C ARG A 189 -16.27 24.16 19.07
N GLU A 190 -17.08 23.29 18.48
CA GLU A 190 -17.83 22.29 19.22
C GLU A 190 -16.94 21.17 19.78
N VAL A 191 -15.82 20.85 19.12
CA VAL A 191 -14.80 19.96 19.67
C VAL A 191 -14.14 20.57 20.91
N ARG A 192 -13.81 21.86 20.86
CA ARG A 192 -13.22 22.60 21.99
C ARG A 192 -14.19 22.73 23.17
N GLU A 193 -15.47 23.02 22.90
CA GLU A 193 -16.53 23.08 23.91
C GLU A 193 -16.67 21.76 24.68
N ALA A 194 -16.42 20.62 24.03
CA ALA A 194 -16.39 19.31 24.66
C ALA A 194 -15.07 18.98 25.41
N GLY A 195 -14.08 19.89 25.40
CA GLY A 195 -12.75 19.67 25.97
C GLY A 195 -11.87 18.70 25.15
N ALA A 196 -12.23 18.45 23.89
CA ALA A 196 -11.49 17.59 22.97
C ALA A 196 -10.56 18.40 22.05
N ASN A 197 -9.73 17.71 21.29
CA ASN A 197 -8.64 18.28 20.51
C ASN A 197 -8.92 18.17 19.00
N PRO A 198 -9.23 19.28 18.30
CA PRO A 198 -9.47 19.25 16.86
C PRO A 198 -8.15 19.22 16.07
N ILE A 199 -8.13 18.46 14.98
CA ILE A 199 -7.07 18.45 13.97
C ILE A 199 -7.73 18.62 12.60
N LEU A 200 -7.33 19.65 11.84
CA LEU A 200 -7.69 19.73 10.43
C LEU A 200 -6.70 18.94 9.60
N MET A 201 -7.23 18.19 8.63
CA MET A 201 -6.40 17.38 7.73
C MET A 201 -6.91 17.53 6.30
N SER A 202 -6.00 17.78 5.37
CA SER A 202 -6.36 17.96 3.96
C SER A 202 -6.85 16.65 3.32
N LEU A 203 -7.48 16.79 2.16
CA LEU A 203 -8.09 15.69 1.42
C LEU A 203 -7.02 14.75 0.83
N THR A 204 -7.35 13.47 0.65
CA THR A 204 -6.46 12.56 -0.10
C THR A 204 -6.31 12.99 -1.57
N PRO A 205 -5.18 12.71 -2.23
CA PRO A 205 -5.05 12.91 -3.67
C PRO A 205 -6.02 12.03 -4.48
N ARG A 206 -6.25 12.42 -5.73
CA ARG A 206 -7.01 11.68 -6.76
C ARG A 206 -6.07 11.23 -7.87
N ASP A 207 -6.47 10.27 -8.70
CA ASP A 207 -5.77 9.94 -9.96
C ASP A 207 -6.05 11.01 -11.02
N ALA A 208 -5.57 12.21 -10.76
CA ALA A 208 -5.66 13.38 -11.61
C ALA A 208 -4.27 14.03 -11.69
N ARG A 209 -3.79 14.26 -12.91
CA ARG A 209 -2.44 14.72 -13.18
C ARG A 209 -2.44 16.06 -13.93
N ASP A 210 -1.45 16.88 -13.64
CA ASP A 210 -1.16 18.09 -14.40
C ASP A 210 -0.45 17.76 -15.74
N ASP A 211 -0.07 18.80 -16.47
CA ASP A 211 0.66 18.72 -17.74
C ASP A 211 2.06 18.10 -17.61
N LYS A 212 2.63 18.08 -16.41
CA LYS A 212 3.92 17.45 -16.08
C LYS A 212 3.78 16.00 -15.63
N GLY A 213 2.55 15.49 -15.53
CA GLY A 213 2.26 14.14 -15.06
C GLY A 213 2.28 13.97 -13.54
N LEU A 214 2.32 15.07 -12.78
CA LEU A 214 2.28 15.08 -11.32
C LEU A 214 0.85 15.14 -10.80
N ILE A 215 0.60 14.55 -9.62
CA ILE A 215 -0.70 14.51 -8.97
C ILE A 215 -1.16 15.94 -8.61
N ILE A 216 -2.35 16.32 -9.05
CA ILE A 216 -2.92 17.65 -8.78
C ILE A 216 -3.24 17.80 -7.29
N ARG A 217 -2.76 18.89 -6.69
CA ARG A 217 -3.13 19.32 -5.33
C ARG A 217 -4.40 20.16 -5.32
N LYS A 218 -5.25 19.98 -4.32
CA LYS A 218 -6.58 20.60 -4.27
C LYS A 218 -6.57 21.96 -3.53
N PRO A 219 -7.29 22.99 -4.02
CA PRO A 219 -7.40 24.27 -3.33
C PRO A 219 -7.97 24.18 -1.90
N GLN A 220 -8.84 23.19 -1.63
CA GLN A 220 -9.37 22.92 -0.29
C GLN A 220 -8.28 22.70 0.76
N THR A 221 -7.12 22.17 0.35
CA THR A 221 -5.93 22.05 1.22
C THR A 221 -5.52 23.40 1.78
N GLN A 222 -5.48 24.44 0.94
CA GLN A 222 -5.11 25.79 1.35
C GLN A 222 -6.18 26.42 2.24
N TRP A 223 -7.46 26.19 1.96
CA TRP A 223 -8.56 26.69 2.80
C TRP A 223 -8.55 26.06 4.19
N ALA A 224 -8.37 24.73 4.29
CA ALA A 224 -8.25 24.04 5.57
C ALA A 224 -7.00 24.48 6.34
N ALA A 225 -5.87 24.67 5.66
CA ALA A 225 -4.65 25.21 6.26
C ALA A 225 -4.85 26.62 6.81
N TYR A 226 -5.53 27.49 6.05
CA TYR A 226 -5.87 28.84 6.49
C TYR A 226 -6.73 28.82 7.75
N VAL A 227 -7.83 28.07 7.74
CA VAL A 227 -8.72 27.95 8.93
C VAL A 227 -7.95 27.38 10.12
N ALA A 228 -7.10 26.38 9.91
CA ALA A 228 -6.30 25.81 10.98
C ALA A 228 -5.37 26.84 11.63
N ALA A 229 -4.72 27.67 10.79
CA ALA A 229 -3.84 28.73 11.24
C ALA A 229 -4.60 29.83 12.00
N THR A 230 -5.75 30.28 11.49
CA THR A 230 -6.54 31.34 12.14
C THR A 230 -7.20 30.87 13.42
N GLU A 231 -7.65 29.62 13.48
CA GLU A 231 -8.25 29.03 14.67
C GLU A 231 -7.21 28.54 15.67
N GLY A 232 -5.92 28.47 15.30
CA GLY A 232 -4.85 27.97 16.16
C GLY A 232 -4.94 26.47 16.46
N VAL A 233 -5.35 25.65 15.48
CA VAL A 233 -5.43 24.18 15.60
C VAL A 233 -4.36 23.51 14.72
N PRO A 234 -3.93 22.27 15.03
CA PRO A 234 -3.04 21.53 14.16
C PRO A 234 -3.60 21.30 12.76
N PHE A 235 -2.73 21.42 11.76
CA PHE A 235 -3.00 21.05 10.38
C PHE A 235 -2.07 19.93 9.92
N VAL A 236 -2.60 18.94 9.21
CA VAL A 236 -1.84 17.90 8.53
C VAL A 236 -2.12 17.95 7.03
N ASP A 237 -1.07 18.16 6.24
CA ASP A 237 -1.20 18.18 4.78
C ASP A 237 -1.13 16.76 4.17
N LEU A 238 -2.17 15.97 4.39
CA LEU A 238 -2.31 14.64 3.80
C LEU A 238 -2.25 14.66 2.26
N ASN A 239 -2.81 15.69 1.63
CA ASN A 239 -2.80 15.83 0.17
C ASN A 239 -1.36 15.89 -0.38
N GLU A 240 -0.53 16.72 0.25
CA GLU A 240 0.87 16.86 -0.15
C GLU A 240 1.68 15.61 0.19
N ILE A 241 1.58 15.09 1.42
CA ILE A 241 2.38 13.93 1.86
C ILE A 241 2.07 12.69 1.01
N SER A 242 0.79 12.41 0.74
CA SER A 242 0.41 11.28 -0.11
C SER A 242 0.70 11.53 -1.58
N GLY A 243 0.46 12.75 -2.05
CA GLY A 243 0.70 13.12 -3.44
C GLY A 243 2.18 13.01 -3.80
N ALA A 244 3.09 13.49 -2.94
CA ALA A 244 4.52 13.43 -3.19
C ALA A 244 5.05 11.99 -3.29
N LYS A 245 4.47 11.06 -2.52
CA LYS A 245 4.77 9.64 -2.65
C LYS A 245 4.31 9.09 -3.99
N LEU A 246 3.10 9.43 -4.43
CA LEU A 246 2.59 9.01 -5.74
C LEU A 246 3.44 9.58 -6.88
N ASP A 247 3.86 10.84 -6.77
CA ASP A 247 4.74 11.53 -7.74
C ASP A 247 6.11 10.84 -7.86
N SER A 248 6.57 10.17 -6.79
CA SER A 248 7.82 9.39 -6.81
C SER A 248 7.72 8.01 -7.50
N TYR A 249 6.50 7.55 -7.80
CA TYR A 249 6.26 6.22 -8.35
C TYR A 249 6.15 6.20 -9.86
N SER A 250 6.46 5.04 -10.47
CA SER A 250 6.12 4.77 -11.87
C SER A 250 4.61 4.93 -12.11
N LEU A 251 4.22 5.34 -13.33
CA LEU A 251 2.79 5.45 -13.68
C LEU A 251 2.04 4.12 -13.50
N TRP A 252 2.71 2.99 -13.74
CA TRP A 252 2.15 1.67 -13.51
C TRP A 252 1.86 1.44 -12.01
N LYS A 253 2.80 1.82 -11.13
CA LYS A 253 2.64 1.72 -9.68
C LYS A 253 1.57 2.67 -9.13
N GLN A 254 1.49 3.90 -9.64
CA GLN A 254 0.44 4.84 -9.26
C GLN A 254 -0.96 4.26 -9.51
N LYS A 255 -1.19 3.64 -10.68
CA LYS A 255 -2.51 3.13 -11.08
C LYS A 255 -3.14 2.18 -10.08
N TYR A 256 -2.38 1.23 -9.53
CA TYR A 256 -2.96 0.24 -8.62
C TYR A 256 -3.25 0.76 -7.21
N HIS A 257 -2.86 2.01 -6.88
CA HIS A 257 -3.28 2.66 -5.64
C HIS A 257 -4.74 3.12 -5.72
N PHE A 258 -5.28 3.27 -6.92
CA PHE A 258 -6.68 3.55 -7.20
C PHE A 258 -7.38 2.29 -7.72
N TYR A 259 -8.70 2.20 -7.55
CA TYR A 259 -9.46 1.05 -8.05
C TYR A 259 -10.88 1.43 -8.44
N GLY A 260 -11.31 0.99 -9.63
CA GLY A 260 -12.66 1.23 -10.16
C GLY A 260 -12.90 2.64 -10.72
N ASP A 261 -12.30 3.67 -10.12
CA ASP A 261 -12.40 5.06 -10.55
C ASP A 261 -11.16 5.88 -10.14
N LYS A 262 -11.18 7.20 -10.41
CA LYS A 262 -10.06 8.13 -10.16
C LYS A 262 -10.04 8.75 -8.76
N ILE A 263 -10.97 8.39 -7.88
CA ILE A 263 -11.15 9.00 -6.55
C ILE A 263 -10.83 7.98 -5.46
N HIS A 264 -11.35 6.77 -5.61
CA HIS A 264 -11.31 5.76 -4.57
C HIS A 264 -10.07 4.87 -4.70
N THR A 265 -9.51 4.57 -3.54
CA THR A 265 -8.27 3.80 -3.45
C THR A 265 -8.52 2.31 -3.36
N SER A 266 -7.58 1.53 -3.89
CA SER A 266 -7.42 0.12 -3.50
C SER A 266 -6.92 0.03 -2.05
N ALA A 267 -6.72 -1.19 -1.54
CA ALA A 267 -6.05 -1.39 -0.26
C ALA A 267 -4.65 -0.74 -0.21
N PHE A 268 -3.90 -0.71 -1.33
CA PHE A 268 -2.59 -0.06 -1.39
C PHE A 268 -2.69 1.46 -1.20
N GLY A 269 -3.60 2.12 -1.91
CA GLY A 269 -3.80 3.57 -1.78
C GLY A 269 -4.33 3.97 -0.41
N ALA A 270 -5.26 3.17 0.15
CA ALA A 270 -5.80 3.41 1.48
C ALA A 270 -4.73 3.29 2.56
N ARG A 271 -3.85 2.28 2.49
CA ARG A 271 -2.70 2.15 3.40
C ARG A 271 -1.68 3.26 3.22
N LEU A 272 -1.40 3.68 1.98
CA LEU A 272 -0.52 4.82 1.71
C LEU A 272 -1.06 6.09 2.37
N ASN A 273 -2.35 6.37 2.23
CA ASN A 273 -3.00 7.53 2.84
C ASN A 273 -3.03 7.44 4.37
N ALA A 274 -3.34 6.28 4.96
CA ALA A 274 -3.32 6.10 6.40
C ALA A 274 -1.92 6.32 6.99
N ARG A 275 -0.89 5.79 6.31
CA ARG A 275 0.51 6.02 6.67
C ARG A 275 0.89 7.49 6.52
N SER A 276 0.51 8.17 5.43
CA SER A 276 0.77 9.61 5.25
C SER A 276 0.11 10.46 6.34
N ALA A 277 -1.13 10.14 6.73
CA ALA A 277 -1.82 10.81 7.82
C ALA A 277 -1.07 10.63 9.14
N ALA A 278 -0.65 9.39 9.44
CA ALA A 278 0.14 9.09 10.64
C ALA A 278 1.51 9.78 10.63
N GLU A 279 2.24 9.78 9.51
CA GLU A 279 3.53 10.47 9.37
C GLU A 279 3.37 11.98 9.54
N GLY A 280 2.31 12.57 8.98
CA GLY A 280 2.00 13.99 9.13
C GLY A 280 1.73 14.38 10.59
N ILE A 281 1.07 13.52 11.37
CA ILE A 281 0.90 13.74 12.81
C ILE A 281 2.23 13.53 13.56
N TYR A 282 2.91 12.41 13.30
CA TYR A 282 4.08 11.95 14.05
C TYR A 282 5.28 12.89 13.90
N TYR A 283 5.56 13.35 12.68
CA TYR A 283 6.67 14.23 12.38
C TYR A 283 6.33 15.72 12.49
N SER A 284 5.09 16.07 12.87
CA SER A 284 4.73 17.47 13.09
C SER A 284 5.47 18.05 14.29
N ASN A 285 5.97 19.28 14.10
CA ASN A 285 6.57 20.09 15.16
C ASN A 285 5.52 20.87 15.98
N ASN A 286 4.23 20.76 15.65
CA ASN A 286 3.18 21.44 16.40
C ASN A 286 3.10 20.86 17.84
N PRO A 287 3.32 21.67 18.88
CA PRO A 287 3.36 21.18 20.26
C PRO A 287 2.02 20.60 20.73
N GLN A 288 0.90 21.04 20.17
CA GLN A 288 -0.42 20.51 20.50
C GLN A 288 -0.55 19.02 20.15
N LEU A 289 0.20 18.50 19.17
CA LEU A 289 0.13 17.08 18.78
C LEU A 289 0.95 16.16 19.68
N LYS A 290 1.79 16.68 20.59
CA LYS A 290 2.68 15.87 21.42
C LYS A 290 1.98 14.77 22.23
N PRO A 291 0.82 15.01 22.87
CA PRO A 291 0.13 13.95 23.61
C PRO A 291 -0.38 12.84 22.66
N LEU A 292 -0.90 13.19 21.49
CA LEU A 292 -1.32 12.21 20.48
C LEU A 292 -0.13 11.39 19.97
N GLN A 293 1.00 12.04 19.68
CA GLN A 293 2.25 11.40 19.23
C GLN A 293 2.75 10.32 20.21
N GLN A 294 2.59 10.52 21.52
CA GLN A 294 2.98 9.55 22.56
C GLN A 294 2.13 8.27 22.58
N MET A 295 0.97 8.31 21.92
CA MET A 295 0.05 7.17 21.76
C MET A 295 0.22 6.47 20.41
N MET A 296 1.12 6.95 19.54
CA MET A 296 1.36 6.37 18.21
C MET A 296 2.37 5.23 18.22
N ILE A 297 2.18 4.27 17.33
CA ILE A 297 3.08 3.14 17.05
C ILE A 297 3.16 2.91 15.54
N GLY A 298 4.06 2.03 15.06
CA GLY A 298 4.05 1.58 13.67
C GLY A 298 4.42 2.62 12.59
N VAL A 299 4.76 3.85 12.98
CA VAL A 299 5.14 4.92 12.03
C VAL A 299 6.50 4.63 11.39
N ALA A 300 7.47 4.11 12.17
CA ALA A 300 8.74 3.67 11.61
C ALA A 300 8.53 2.54 10.58
N LEU A 301 9.22 2.63 9.44
CA LEU A 301 9.12 1.64 8.37
C LEU A 301 9.70 0.28 8.84
N PRO A 302 8.98 -0.83 8.65
CA PRO A 302 9.49 -2.14 9.04
C PRO A 302 10.65 -2.54 8.13
N MET A 303 11.70 -3.10 8.72
CA MET A 303 12.92 -3.51 8.02
C MET A 303 13.24 -4.99 8.30
N ALA A 304 13.77 -5.70 7.30
CA ALA A 304 14.40 -6.99 7.47
C ALA A 304 15.70 -6.86 8.29
N ASN A 305 16.04 -7.88 9.07
CA ASN A 305 17.30 -7.91 9.80
C ASN A 305 18.44 -8.30 8.84
N VAL A 306 19.21 -7.32 8.39
CA VAL A 306 20.34 -7.51 7.47
C VAL A 306 21.59 -6.83 8.01
N LYS A 307 22.66 -7.61 8.20
CA LYS A 307 23.96 -7.09 8.60
C LYS A 307 24.74 -6.59 7.38
N ARG A 308 24.51 -5.33 6.99
CA ARG A 308 25.27 -4.67 5.91
C ARG A 308 26.75 -4.54 6.28
N GLN A 309 27.62 -4.73 5.29
CA GLN A 309 29.06 -4.53 5.41
C GLN A 309 29.50 -3.42 4.46
N LYS A 310 30.30 -2.47 4.95
CA LYS A 310 30.76 -1.33 4.15
C LYS A 310 31.45 -1.81 2.87
N GLY A 311 31.05 -1.24 1.74
CA GLY A 311 31.62 -1.57 0.42
C GLY A 311 31.12 -2.88 -0.20
N LYS A 312 30.20 -3.61 0.45
CA LYS A 312 29.60 -4.83 -0.11
C LYS A 312 28.12 -4.59 -0.44
N PRO A 313 27.66 -4.90 -1.66
CA PRO A 313 26.22 -4.98 -1.91
C PRO A 313 25.60 -6.13 -1.11
N VAL A 314 24.29 -6.09 -0.97
CA VAL A 314 23.50 -7.19 -0.41
C VAL A 314 22.77 -7.91 -1.55
N VAL A 315 22.79 -9.24 -1.53
CA VAL A 315 21.85 -10.07 -2.32
C VAL A 315 20.76 -10.60 -1.41
N PHE A 316 19.53 -10.13 -1.64
CA PHE A 316 18.31 -10.60 -0.99
C PHE A 316 17.74 -11.77 -1.78
N ILE A 317 17.55 -12.91 -1.11
CA ILE A 317 16.97 -14.11 -1.72
C ILE A 317 15.53 -14.28 -1.23
N CYS A 318 14.57 -14.20 -2.15
CA CYS A 318 13.14 -14.25 -1.84
C CYS A 318 12.50 -15.47 -2.50
N GLY A 319 11.62 -16.14 -1.78
CA GLY A 319 10.91 -17.30 -2.32
C GLY A 319 10.24 -18.17 -1.26
N ASP A 320 10.04 -19.43 -1.62
CA ASP A 320 9.26 -20.41 -0.86
C ASP A 320 10.12 -21.50 -0.17
N SER A 321 9.53 -22.67 0.08
CA SER A 321 10.17 -23.80 0.76
C SER A 321 11.34 -24.42 -0.02
N THR A 322 11.39 -24.24 -1.34
CA THR A 322 12.51 -24.70 -2.17
C THR A 322 13.74 -23.79 -2.07
N VAL A 323 13.54 -22.60 -1.49
CA VAL A 323 14.58 -21.59 -1.24
C VAL A 323 14.99 -21.55 0.24
N LYS A 324 14.04 -21.77 1.18
CA LYS A 324 14.31 -21.95 2.62
C LYS A 324 13.35 -22.96 3.25
N ASN A 325 13.86 -23.96 3.98
CA ASN A 325 13.05 -24.99 4.62
C ASN A 325 13.49 -25.30 6.06
N ILE A 326 13.02 -26.43 6.63
CA ILE A 326 13.47 -26.99 7.91
C ILE A 326 14.87 -27.59 7.71
N ASP A 327 15.83 -26.69 7.53
CA ASP A 327 17.24 -27.02 7.32
C ASP A 327 17.80 -27.60 8.64
N LYS A 328 18.17 -28.89 8.65
CA LYS A 328 18.76 -29.58 9.83
C LYS A 328 20.29 -29.62 9.76
N SER A 329 20.99 -29.57 10.89
CA SER A 329 22.47 -29.62 10.91
C SER A 329 23.07 -30.92 10.34
N ASP A 330 22.37 -32.04 10.49
CA ASP A 330 22.83 -33.39 10.12
C ASP A 330 22.59 -33.76 8.64
N HIS A 331 22.19 -32.80 7.80
CA HIS A 331 21.91 -32.97 6.37
C HIS A 331 20.73 -33.91 6.04
N SER A 332 20.02 -34.48 7.04
CA SER A 332 18.84 -35.34 6.86
C SER A 332 17.55 -34.56 6.61
N GLY A 333 17.60 -33.24 6.80
CA GLY A 333 16.46 -32.33 6.62
C GLY A 333 16.08 -32.06 5.16
N MET A 334 14.96 -31.36 4.98
CA MET A 334 14.63 -30.69 3.73
C MET A 334 15.46 -29.40 3.66
N TRP A 335 16.13 -29.15 2.54
CA TRP A 335 16.97 -27.98 2.38
C TRP A 335 16.46 -27.07 1.28
N GLY A 336 16.47 -25.77 1.55
CA GLY A 336 16.31 -24.74 0.53
C GLY A 336 17.64 -24.33 -0.07
N TRP A 337 17.71 -24.09 -1.39
CA TRP A 337 18.99 -23.72 -2.03
C TRP A 337 19.54 -22.38 -1.52
N GLY A 338 18.67 -21.46 -1.10
CA GLY A 338 19.05 -20.15 -0.57
C GLY A 338 19.86 -20.25 0.73
N THR A 339 19.66 -21.30 1.52
CA THR A 339 20.46 -21.58 2.72
C THR A 339 21.89 -21.99 2.36
N LEU A 340 22.09 -22.58 1.17
CA LEU A 340 23.39 -22.96 0.63
C LEU A 340 23.96 -21.92 -0.34
N ALA A 341 23.38 -20.72 -0.42
CA ALA A 341 23.84 -19.68 -1.33
C ALA A 341 25.30 -19.24 -1.04
N ASN A 342 25.75 -19.33 0.21
CA ASN A 342 27.15 -19.10 0.59
C ASN A 342 28.15 -20.13 0.01
N THR A 343 27.66 -21.24 -0.54
CA THR A 343 28.50 -22.22 -1.24
C THR A 343 28.88 -21.75 -2.63
N VAL A 344 28.10 -20.82 -3.22
CA VAL A 344 28.33 -20.29 -4.57
C VAL A 344 28.71 -18.81 -4.57
N PHE A 345 28.25 -18.00 -3.61
CA PHE A 345 28.64 -16.60 -3.47
C PHE A 345 29.90 -16.43 -2.62
N ASP A 346 30.77 -15.52 -3.05
CA ASP A 346 31.95 -15.08 -2.31
C ASP A 346 31.55 -14.03 -1.25
N THR A 347 31.42 -14.48 0.00
CA THR A 347 31.00 -13.63 1.13
C THR A 347 32.03 -12.57 1.53
N LEU A 348 33.24 -12.64 0.96
CA LEU A 348 34.22 -11.56 1.06
C LEU A 348 33.84 -10.37 0.18
N LYS A 349 33.00 -10.55 -0.84
CA LYS A 349 32.59 -9.50 -1.79
C LYS A 349 31.13 -9.07 -1.66
N ILE A 350 30.24 -9.98 -1.24
CA ILE A 350 28.80 -9.72 -1.14
C ILE A 350 28.22 -10.19 0.19
N THR A 351 27.21 -9.49 0.70
CA THR A 351 26.42 -9.96 1.84
C THR A 351 25.23 -10.76 1.32
N VAL A 352 25.10 -12.02 1.71
CA VAL A 352 23.99 -12.89 1.31
C VAL A 352 22.95 -12.93 2.41
N THR A 353 21.68 -12.67 2.08
CA THR A 353 20.57 -12.81 3.04
C THR A 353 19.42 -13.62 2.45
N ASN A 354 19.14 -14.78 3.05
CA ASN A 354 17.99 -15.61 2.68
C ASN A 354 16.72 -15.13 3.41
N GLN A 355 15.84 -14.45 2.68
CA GLN A 355 14.56 -13.91 3.12
C GLN A 355 13.37 -14.76 2.62
N ALA A 356 13.62 -15.91 2.01
CA ALA A 356 12.57 -16.86 1.65
C ALA A 356 11.92 -17.49 2.88
N ILE A 357 10.69 -17.97 2.74
CA ILE A 357 9.94 -18.60 3.83
C ILE A 357 9.08 -19.73 3.27
N ALA A 358 9.17 -20.90 3.90
CA ALA A 358 8.38 -22.06 3.54
C ALA A 358 6.87 -21.78 3.44
N GLY A 359 6.26 -22.33 2.38
CA GLY A 359 4.83 -22.23 2.11
C GLY A 359 4.32 -20.86 1.67
N ARG A 360 5.19 -19.90 1.31
CA ARG A 360 4.75 -18.59 0.81
C ARG A 360 4.58 -18.61 -0.71
N SER A 361 3.51 -17.98 -1.16
CA SER A 361 3.32 -17.52 -2.54
C SER A 361 3.68 -16.04 -2.64
N THR A 362 3.70 -15.48 -3.84
CA THR A 362 3.86 -14.03 -4.05
C THR A 362 2.85 -13.21 -3.23
N ARG A 363 1.56 -13.55 -3.31
CA ARG A 363 0.47 -12.91 -2.54
C ARG A 363 0.68 -12.99 -1.04
N LYS A 364 0.90 -14.19 -0.49
CA LYS A 364 1.03 -14.35 0.97
C LYS A 364 2.30 -13.66 1.48
N TYR A 365 3.37 -13.69 0.70
CA TYR A 365 4.63 -13.01 1.02
C TYR A 365 4.45 -11.48 1.12
N LEU A 366 3.66 -10.90 0.20
CA LEU A 366 3.30 -9.49 0.24
C LEU A 366 2.38 -9.16 1.43
N ASN A 367 1.30 -9.93 1.61
CA ASN A 367 0.28 -9.67 2.63
C ASN A 367 0.82 -9.79 4.07
N GLU A 368 1.83 -10.64 4.31
CA GLU A 368 2.50 -10.75 5.62
C GLU A 368 3.54 -9.63 5.88
N GLY A 369 3.65 -8.63 4.99
CA GLY A 369 4.61 -7.54 5.12
C GLY A 369 6.08 -7.95 4.94
N ARG A 370 6.34 -9.16 4.41
CA ARG A 370 7.72 -9.65 4.21
C ARG A 370 8.41 -8.91 3.08
N TRP A 371 7.68 -8.67 2.00
CA TRP A 371 8.17 -7.86 0.89
C TRP A 371 8.49 -6.43 1.33
N GLU A 372 7.59 -5.81 2.11
CA GLU A 372 7.78 -4.44 2.60
C GLU A 372 9.08 -4.28 3.40
N ARG A 373 9.40 -5.26 4.25
CA ARG A 373 10.66 -5.29 5.01
C ARG A 373 11.91 -5.30 4.14
N ILE A 374 11.87 -5.99 3.00
CA ILE A 374 12.95 -6.01 2.02
C ILE A 374 13.01 -4.68 1.29
N TYR A 375 11.88 -4.25 0.73
CA TYR A 375 11.76 -2.98 0.00
C TYR A 375 12.32 -1.79 0.79
N ASN A 376 12.01 -1.71 2.10
CA ASN A 376 12.52 -0.66 2.99
C ASN A 376 14.02 -0.81 3.34
N ASN A 377 14.62 -1.98 3.09
CA ASN A 377 16.05 -2.19 3.26
C ASN A 377 16.87 -1.84 2.01
N LEU A 378 16.29 -1.91 0.82
CA LEU A 378 17.04 -1.85 -0.44
C LEU A 378 17.82 -0.55 -0.57
N GLN A 379 19.05 -0.67 -1.07
CA GLN A 379 19.93 0.42 -1.42
C GLN A 379 20.40 0.27 -2.87
N PRO A 380 20.80 1.37 -3.53
CA PRO A 380 21.40 1.31 -4.86
C PRO A 380 22.58 0.33 -4.91
N GLY A 381 22.59 -0.54 -5.92
CA GLY A 381 23.61 -1.57 -6.11
C GLY A 381 23.35 -2.91 -5.41
N ASP A 382 22.30 -3.04 -4.59
CA ASP A 382 21.84 -4.34 -4.09
C ASP A 382 21.23 -5.21 -5.20
N PHE A 383 21.11 -6.50 -4.94
CA PHE A 383 20.46 -7.48 -5.81
C PHE A 383 19.28 -8.15 -5.11
N VAL A 384 18.23 -8.47 -5.86
CA VAL A 384 17.08 -9.22 -5.34
C VAL A 384 16.76 -10.40 -6.26
N LEU A 385 16.99 -11.60 -5.74
CA LEU A 385 16.63 -12.86 -6.37
C LEU A 385 15.18 -13.22 -6.02
N LEU A 386 14.31 -13.37 -7.02
CA LEU A 386 12.88 -13.63 -6.86
C LEU A 386 12.53 -15.02 -7.41
N GLN A 387 12.20 -15.99 -6.54
CA GLN A 387 11.77 -17.34 -6.95
C GLN A 387 10.45 -17.75 -6.28
N PHE A 388 9.33 -17.66 -7.00
CA PHE A 388 8.00 -18.02 -6.49
C PHE A 388 7.23 -18.92 -7.46
N GLY A 389 6.06 -19.43 -7.07
CA GLY A 389 5.20 -20.20 -7.96
C GLY A 389 4.69 -21.50 -7.35
N HIS A 390 5.49 -22.28 -6.59
CA HIS A 390 5.05 -23.59 -6.11
C HIS A 390 3.77 -23.54 -5.26
N ASN A 391 3.52 -22.40 -4.61
CA ASN A 391 2.36 -22.15 -3.76
C ASN A 391 1.32 -21.20 -4.37
N ASP A 392 1.56 -20.68 -5.57
CA ASP A 392 0.83 -19.54 -6.14
C ASP A 392 -0.44 -19.96 -6.85
N ILE A 393 -0.55 -21.21 -7.31
CA ILE A 393 -1.75 -21.69 -8.02
C ILE A 393 -2.50 -22.70 -7.14
N GLY A 394 -3.80 -22.48 -7.00
CA GLY A 394 -4.71 -23.27 -6.17
C GLY A 394 -6.03 -22.52 -6.00
N ASP A 395 -6.76 -22.84 -4.93
CA ASP A 395 -7.99 -22.16 -4.58
C ASP A 395 -7.74 -20.73 -4.07
N LEU A 396 -8.36 -19.75 -4.75
CA LEU A 396 -8.25 -18.31 -4.51
C LEU A 396 -8.90 -17.86 -3.20
N THR A 397 -9.96 -18.56 -2.77
CA THR A 397 -10.78 -18.21 -1.60
C THR A 397 -10.35 -18.93 -0.33
N SER A 398 -9.52 -19.97 -0.45
CA SER A 398 -8.97 -20.72 0.69
C SER A 398 -8.40 -19.81 1.79
N LYS A 399 -8.65 -20.20 3.05
CA LYS A 399 -8.06 -19.58 4.27
C LYS A 399 -6.54 -19.43 4.24
N LYS A 400 -5.83 -20.30 3.49
CA LYS A 400 -4.36 -20.18 3.37
C LYS A 400 -3.95 -18.88 2.67
N ALA A 401 -4.85 -18.29 1.86
CA ALA A 401 -4.67 -17.04 1.13
C ALA A 401 -3.37 -17.00 0.32
N ARG A 402 -3.03 -18.12 -0.32
CA ARG A 402 -1.81 -18.26 -1.12
C ARG A 402 -2.06 -18.05 -2.61
N ALA A 403 -3.17 -18.58 -3.13
CA ALA A 403 -3.38 -18.61 -4.56
C ALA A 403 -3.58 -17.21 -5.17
N VAL A 404 -3.20 -17.10 -6.44
CA VAL A 404 -3.27 -15.91 -7.29
C VAL A 404 -3.88 -16.27 -8.64
N ILE A 405 -4.29 -15.26 -9.42
CA ILE A 405 -4.87 -15.51 -10.75
C ILE A 405 -3.78 -16.07 -11.67
N ALA A 406 -4.05 -17.23 -12.29
CA ALA A 406 -3.13 -18.02 -13.11
C ALA A 406 -2.84 -17.38 -14.48
N SER A 407 -2.17 -16.22 -14.49
CA SER A 407 -1.89 -15.44 -15.70
C SER A 407 -0.70 -14.51 -15.50
N ALA A 408 -0.04 -14.13 -16.59
CA ALA A 408 0.94 -13.05 -16.58
C ALA A 408 0.35 -11.68 -16.96
N GLN A 409 -0.92 -11.63 -17.37
CA GLN A 409 -1.61 -10.38 -17.69
C GLN A 409 -1.82 -9.53 -16.43
N ASP A 410 -1.81 -8.20 -16.56
CA ASP A 410 -2.22 -7.33 -15.46
C ASP A 410 -3.73 -7.40 -15.25
N THR A 411 -4.14 -8.24 -14.31
CA THR A 411 -5.53 -8.40 -13.92
C THR A 411 -5.64 -8.61 -12.42
N CYS A 412 -6.78 -8.21 -11.88
CA CYS A 412 -7.17 -8.45 -10.51
C CYS A 412 -8.68 -8.57 -10.41
N HIS A 413 -9.16 -9.27 -9.39
CA HIS A 413 -10.57 -9.38 -9.09
C HIS A 413 -10.78 -9.44 -7.58
N VAL A 414 -11.97 -9.05 -7.13
CA VAL A 414 -12.32 -9.06 -5.71
C VAL A 414 -12.80 -10.45 -5.33
N TYR A 415 -12.21 -11.02 -4.29
CA TYR A 415 -12.63 -12.30 -3.73
C TYR A 415 -12.96 -12.15 -2.26
N GLN A 416 -13.98 -12.86 -1.80
CA GLN A 416 -14.24 -13.05 -0.39
C GLN A 416 -13.44 -14.25 0.11
N ILE A 417 -12.66 -14.08 1.17
CA ILE A 417 -11.85 -15.16 1.75
C ILE A 417 -12.73 -15.97 2.70
N GLU A 418 -12.68 -17.30 2.56
CA GLU A 418 -13.46 -18.25 3.34
C GLU A 418 -13.29 -18.03 4.85
N ASP A 419 -14.41 -18.08 5.57
CA ASP A 419 -14.55 -18.00 7.04
C ASP A 419 -13.97 -16.75 7.73
N GLU A 420 -13.40 -15.80 6.99
CA GLU A 420 -12.97 -14.49 7.50
C GLU A 420 -13.98 -13.37 7.15
N GLY A 421 -14.89 -13.60 6.19
CA GLY A 421 -15.82 -12.58 5.70
C GLY A 421 -15.14 -11.37 5.03
N ARG A 422 -13.82 -11.42 4.88
CA ARG A 422 -12.96 -10.34 4.39
C ARG A 422 -12.83 -10.39 2.88
N TYR A 423 -12.96 -9.23 2.24
CA TYR A 423 -12.74 -9.08 0.81
C TYR A 423 -11.30 -8.66 0.49
N GLU A 424 -10.77 -9.14 -0.63
CA GLU A 424 -9.41 -8.84 -1.07
C GLU A 424 -9.36 -8.75 -2.60
N LEU A 425 -8.64 -7.75 -3.12
CA LEU A 425 -8.21 -7.77 -4.52
C LEU A 425 -7.08 -8.76 -4.68
N ILE A 426 -7.35 -9.87 -5.38
CA ILE A 426 -6.33 -10.84 -5.74
C ILE A 426 -5.86 -10.52 -7.16
N TYR A 427 -4.56 -10.30 -7.29
CA TYR A 427 -3.90 -10.03 -8.56
C TYR A 427 -3.40 -11.31 -9.25
N SER A 428 -2.98 -11.20 -10.49
CA SER A 428 -2.35 -12.29 -11.23
C SER A 428 -0.91 -12.55 -10.81
N PHE A 429 -0.43 -13.76 -11.10
CA PHE A 429 0.96 -14.14 -10.85
C PHE A 429 1.96 -13.16 -11.48
N GLY A 430 1.77 -12.80 -12.75
CA GLY A 430 2.64 -11.84 -13.42
C GLY A 430 2.56 -10.43 -12.84
N TRP A 431 1.39 -10.00 -12.35
CA TRP A 431 1.25 -8.70 -11.69
C TRP A 431 2.11 -8.64 -10.42
N TYR A 432 2.07 -9.67 -9.56
CA TYR A 432 2.88 -9.69 -8.34
C TYR A 432 4.37 -9.67 -8.62
N LEU A 433 4.83 -10.43 -9.62
CA LEU A 433 6.24 -10.42 -10.03
C LEU A 433 6.64 -9.04 -10.55
N LYS A 434 5.82 -8.40 -11.39
CA LYS A 434 6.07 -7.04 -11.87
C LYS A 434 6.11 -6.02 -10.74
N LYS A 435 5.23 -6.15 -9.75
CA LYS A 435 5.25 -5.31 -8.56
C LYS A 435 6.60 -5.40 -7.85
N PHE A 436 7.09 -6.62 -7.61
CA PHE A 436 8.38 -6.81 -6.95
C PHE A 436 9.53 -6.25 -7.79
N ILE A 437 9.50 -6.45 -9.12
CA ILE A 437 10.50 -5.92 -10.04
C ILE A 437 10.54 -4.38 -10.02
N ASP A 438 9.36 -3.74 -10.10
CA ASP A 438 9.24 -2.27 -10.10
C ASP A 438 9.72 -1.67 -8.77
N ASP A 439 9.29 -2.26 -7.65
CA ASP A 439 9.71 -1.85 -6.30
C ASP A 439 11.23 -1.95 -6.11
N VAL A 440 11.90 -2.96 -6.68
CA VAL A 440 13.36 -3.11 -6.59
C VAL A 440 14.08 -2.05 -7.40
N ARG A 441 13.61 -1.80 -8.62
CA ARG A 441 14.17 -0.76 -9.51
C ARG A 441 14.01 0.63 -8.92
N GLU A 442 12.87 0.91 -8.31
CA GLU A 442 12.62 2.19 -7.61
C GLU A 442 13.70 2.49 -6.56
N LYS A 443 14.21 1.46 -5.87
CA LYS A 443 15.25 1.60 -4.85
C LYS A 443 16.68 1.58 -5.43
N GLY A 444 16.83 1.57 -6.75
CA GLY A 444 18.13 1.49 -7.44
C GLY A 444 18.82 0.12 -7.33
N ALA A 445 18.10 -0.90 -6.88
CA ALA A 445 18.59 -2.27 -6.80
C ALA A 445 18.28 -3.05 -8.10
N THR A 446 18.93 -4.21 -8.27
CA THR A 446 18.80 -5.05 -9.48
C THR A 446 17.91 -6.26 -9.19
N PRO A 447 16.69 -6.35 -9.76
CA PRO A 447 15.86 -7.54 -9.66
C PRO A 447 16.34 -8.61 -10.66
N ILE A 448 16.40 -9.86 -10.20
CA ILE A 448 16.69 -11.04 -11.03
C ILE A 448 15.61 -12.08 -10.74
N LEU A 449 14.91 -12.49 -11.79
CA LEU A 449 13.82 -13.45 -11.71
C LEU A 449 14.37 -14.87 -11.87
N LEU A 450 13.86 -15.79 -11.06
CA LEU A 450 14.25 -17.19 -11.06
C LEU A 450 13.03 -18.05 -11.33
N SER A 451 13.13 -18.96 -12.29
CA SER A 451 12.11 -20.00 -12.44
C SER A 451 12.09 -20.91 -11.21
N LEU A 452 11.01 -21.68 -11.08
CA LEU A 452 10.90 -22.72 -10.05
C LEU A 452 12.04 -23.74 -10.12
N THR A 453 12.29 -24.44 -9.03
CA THR A 453 13.06 -25.69 -9.07
C THR A 453 12.16 -26.83 -9.61
N PRO A 454 12.71 -27.82 -10.32
CA PRO A 454 11.92 -28.95 -10.80
C PRO A 454 11.45 -29.83 -9.65
N ARG A 455 10.34 -30.54 -9.87
CA ARG A 455 9.85 -31.61 -8.99
C ARG A 455 10.42 -32.96 -9.42
N ASN A 456 10.41 -33.94 -8.51
CA ASN A 456 10.77 -35.33 -8.81
C ASN A 456 9.65 -36.06 -9.56
N GLU A 457 9.22 -35.48 -10.68
CA GLU A 457 8.17 -36.01 -11.54
C GLU A 457 8.76 -36.30 -12.91
N TRP A 458 8.57 -37.53 -13.38
CA TRP A 458 9.27 -38.07 -14.55
C TRP A 458 8.31 -38.55 -15.66
N PRO A 459 7.36 -37.72 -16.15
CA PRO A 459 6.45 -38.15 -17.21
C PRO A 459 7.23 -38.61 -18.45
N GLY A 460 6.95 -39.82 -18.93
CA GLY A 460 7.68 -40.41 -20.06
C GLY A 460 9.18 -40.63 -19.81
N GLY A 461 9.60 -40.73 -18.54
CA GLY A 461 10.98 -41.03 -18.16
C GLY A 461 11.97 -39.85 -18.26
N LYS A 462 11.46 -38.61 -18.32
CA LYS A 462 12.24 -37.35 -18.21
C LYS A 462 11.59 -36.43 -17.18
N ILE A 463 12.38 -35.56 -16.54
CA ILE A 463 11.87 -34.55 -15.61
C ILE A 463 10.83 -33.67 -16.29
N GLU A 464 9.74 -33.40 -15.57
CA GLU A 464 8.68 -32.50 -16.03
C GLU A 464 9.23 -31.11 -16.41
N ARG A 465 8.79 -30.62 -17.56
CA ARG A 465 9.02 -29.24 -17.99
C ARG A 465 7.76 -28.46 -17.76
N ARG A 466 7.87 -27.26 -17.18
CA ARG A 466 6.73 -26.37 -16.89
C ARG A 466 6.69 -25.19 -17.86
N ASP A 467 7.21 -25.38 -19.07
CA ASP A 467 7.42 -24.34 -20.06
C ASP A 467 6.11 -23.71 -20.56
N ASP A 468 5.02 -24.48 -20.56
CA ASP A 468 3.69 -24.03 -20.99
C ASP A 468 2.82 -23.42 -19.87
N SER A 469 3.30 -23.47 -18.62
CA SER A 469 2.62 -22.89 -17.45
C SER A 469 3.44 -21.76 -16.83
N TYR A 470 4.11 -22.01 -15.70
CA TYR A 470 4.96 -21.01 -15.04
C TYR A 470 6.06 -20.51 -15.97
N GLY A 471 6.71 -21.39 -16.74
CA GLY A 471 7.74 -20.99 -17.70
C GLY A 471 7.20 -20.02 -18.76
N ARG A 472 5.94 -20.18 -19.18
CA ARG A 472 5.26 -19.25 -20.08
C ARG A 472 5.04 -17.90 -19.41
N TRP A 473 4.49 -17.90 -18.19
CA TRP A 473 4.25 -16.65 -17.46
C TRP A 473 5.52 -15.90 -17.12
N TYR A 474 6.60 -16.60 -16.78
CA TYR A 474 7.92 -16.01 -16.61
C TYR A 474 8.40 -15.30 -17.88
N ARG A 475 8.36 -15.99 -19.03
CA ARG A 475 8.72 -15.41 -20.34
C ARG A 475 7.87 -14.20 -20.69
N GLU A 476 6.58 -14.23 -20.40
CA GLU A 476 5.68 -13.09 -20.60
C GLU A 476 6.06 -11.89 -19.71
N VAL A 477 6.35 -12.09 -18.42
CA VAL A 477 6.84 -11.03 -17.51
C VAL A 477 8.18 -10.47 -17.97
N ILE A 478 9.10 -11.32 -18.42
CA ILE A 478 10.41 -10.90 -18.94
C ILE A 478 10.23 -10.01 -20.16
N ARG A 479 9.40 -10.43 -21.13
CA ARG A 479 9.09 -9.61 -22.32
C ARG A 479 8.50 -8.24 -21.94
N GLN A 480 7.70 -8.19 -20.88
CA GLN A 480 7.05 -6.95 -20.42
C GLN A 480 7.99 -6.02 -19.64
N THR A 481 9.00 -6.56 -18.95
CA THR A 481 9.80 -5.79 -17.98
C THR A 481 11.28 -5.66 -18.34
N GLY A 482 11.79 -6.52 -19.22
CA GLY A 482 13.23 -6.65 -19.48
C GLY A 482 14.04 -7.09 -18.25
N VAL A 483 13.41 -7.69 -17.24
CA VAL A 483 14.13 -8.20 -16.06
C VAL A 483 15.08 -9.34 -16.45
N GLU A 484 16.25 -9.43 -15.82
CA GLU A 484 17.11 -10.59 -15.96
C GLU A 484 16.40 -11.84 -15.45
N PHE A 485 16.54 -12.96 -16.17
CA PHE A 485 15.93 -14.23 -15.81
C PHE A 485 16.91 -15.38 -15.87
N ILE A 486 16.96 -16.15 -14.78
CA ILE A 486 17.71 -17.39 -14.71
C ILE A 486 16.73 -18.58 -14.68
N ASP A 487 16.78 -19.41 -15.72
CA ASP A 487 15.94 -20.62 -15.83
C ASP A 487 16.53 -21.79 -15.03
N VAL A 488 16.50 -21.64 -13.70
CA VAL A 488 16.94 -22.69 -12.75
C VAL A 488 16.17 -24.00 -12.96
N HIS A 489 14.92 -23.95 -13.45
CA HIS A 489 14.08 -25.12 -13.69
C HIS A 489 14.74 -25.99 -14.73
N ASN A 490 14.98 -25.42 -15.91
CA ASN A 490 15.53 -26.16 -17.03
C ASN A 490 17.00 -26.52 -16.81
N ILE A 491 17.80 -25.66 -16.18
CA ILE A 491 19.20 -25.99 -15.86
C ILE A 491 19.28 -27.20 -14.91
N SER A 492 18.44 -27.25 -13.87
CA SER A 492 18.40 -28.37 -12.93
C SER A 492 17.77 -29.63 -13.54
N ALA A 493 16.72 -29.47 -14.35
CA ALA A 493 16.07 -30.58 -15.04
C ALA A 493 17.01 -31.24 -16.04
N ASP A 494 17.79 -30.48 -16.82
CA ASP A 494 18.80 -31.00 -17.75
C ASP A 494 19.89 -31.80 -17.02
N PHE A 495 20.30 -31.33 -15.85
CA PHE A 495 21.27 -32.05 -15.02
C PHE A 495 20.72 -33.41 -14.55
N LEU A 496 19.46 -33.44 -14.09
CA LEU A 496 18.80 -34.67 -13.66
C LEU A 496 18.55 -35.63 -14.83
N ASP A 497 18.04 -35.12 -15.95
CA ASP A 497 17.78 -35.91 -17.16
C ASP A 497 19.06 -36.56 -17.68
N LYS A 498 20.16 -35.79 -17.77
CA LYS A 498 21.46 -36.31 -18.20
C LYS A 498 21.92 -37.50 -17.35
N LYS A 499 21.53 -37.54 -16.07
CA LYS A 499 21.99 -38.56 -15.13
C LYS A 499 21.04 -39.75 -15.01
N TYR A 500 19.74 -39.54 -15.17
CA TYR A 500 18.73 -40.51 -14.76
C TYR A 500 17.61 -40.76 -15.77
N ALA A 501 17.48 -39.97 -16.84
CA ALA A 501 16.43 -40.19 -17.83
C ALA A 501 16.51 -41.60 -18.44
N GLY A 502 15.35 -42.15 -18.76
CA GLY A 502 15.21 -43.52 -19.24
C GLY A 502 13.82 -43.79 -19.76
N ARG A 503 13.50 -45.06 -20.04
CA ARG A 503 12.16 -45.46 -20.51
C ARG A 503 11.15 -45.68 -19.38
N ASP A 504 11.64 -45.86 -18.16
CA ASP A 504 10.85 -46.20 -16.98
C ASP A 504 10.84 -45.03 -16.00
N SER A 505 9.71 -44.32 -15.94
CA SER A 505 9.49 -43.15 -15.10
C SER A 505 9.76 -43.41 -13.61
N GLU A 506 9.33 -44.55 -13.10
CA GLU A 506 9.44 -44.86 -11.67
C GLU A 506 10.90 -45.17 -11.31
N LYS A 507 11.62 -45.90 -12.18
CA LYS A 507 13.06 -46.13 -12.01
C LYS A 507 13.86 -44.82 -12.09
N CYS A 508 13.47 -43.88 -12.93
CA CYS A 508 14.10 -42.56 -12.98
C CYS A 508 13.88 -41.80 -11.66
N LYS A 509 12.63 -41.77 -11.18
CA LYS A 509 12.23 -41.14 -9.92
C LYS A 509 12.99 -41.69 -8.71
N GLN A 510 13.12 -43.00 -8.61
CA GLN A 510 13.85 -43.68 -7.52
C GLN A 510 15.35 -43.33 -7.54
N LYS A 511 15.99 -43.34 -8.71
CA LYS A 511 17.42 -42.96 -8.84
C LYS A 511 17.67 -41.48 -8.51
N ALA A 512 16.72 -40.62 -8.87
CA ALA A 512 16.80 -39.19 -8.61
C ALA A 512 16.44 -38.82 -7.15
N ALA A 513 15.78 -39.71 -6.41
CA ALA A 513 15.31 -39.47 -5.04
C ALA A 513 16.40 -38.97 -4.08
N VAL A 514 17.69 -39.27 -4.34
CA VAL A 514 18.82 -38.72 -3.56
C VAL A 514 18.91 -37.19 -3.55
N TYR A 515 18.30 -36.49 -4.53
CA TYR A 515 18.23 -35.02 -4.59
C TYR A 515 16.96 -34.46 -3.94
N PHE A 516 16.02 -35.31 -3.53
CA PHE A 516 14.76 -34.92 -2.91
C PHE A 516 14.67 -35.49 -1.50
N ASN A 517 13.77 -34.95 -0.68
CA ASN A 517 13.61 -35.41 0.69
C ASN A 517 12.14 -35.71 1.00
N HIS A 518 11.82 -36.99 1.16
CA HIS A 518 10.51 -37.56 1.51
C HIS A 518 9.31 -37.21 0.61
N ASP A 519 9.39 -36.22 -0.27
CA ASP A 519 8.36 -35.85 -1.23
C ASP A 519 8.96 -35.42 -2.59
N HIS A 520 8.09 -35.05 -3.52
CA HIS A 520 8.48 -34.70 -4.90
C HIS A 520 8.90 -33.23 -5.07
N THR A 521 8.83 -32.36 -4.05
CA THR A 521 9.07 -30.91 -4.16
C THR A 521 10.31 -30.47 -3.41
N HIS A 522 10.47 -30.94 -2.17
CA HIS A 522 11.50 -30.46 -1.27
C HIS A 522 12.81 -31.20 -1.50
N THR A 523 13.89 -30.45 -1.65
CA THR A 523 15.20 -31.02 -1.92
C THR A 523 15.90 -31.55 -0.68
N SER A 524 16.72 -32.57 -0.84
CA SER A 524 17.75 -32.93 0.13
C SER A 524 18.86 -31.87 0.14
N TYR A 525 19.82 -31.94 1.06
CA TYR A 525 21.02 -31.09 1.02
C TYR A 525 21.70 -31.13 -0.36
N LYS A 526 21.80 -32.32 -0.96
CA LYS A 526 22.42 -32.53 -2.27
C LYS A 526 21.61 -31.87 -3.39
N GLY A 527 20.28 -31.92 -3.32
CA GLY A 527 19.39 -31.21 -4.25
C GLY A 527 19.48 -29.70 -4.12
N ALA A 528 19.52 -29.18 -2.90
CA ALA A 528 19.71 -27.77 -2.64
C ALA A 528 21.06 -27.26 -3.17
N GLN A 529 22.13 -28.04 -3.00
CA GLN A 529 23.45 -27.72 -3.54
C GLN A 529 23.47 -27.74 -5.08
N MET A 530 22.78 -28.71 -5.69
CA MET A 530 22.60 -28.76 -7.14
C MET A 530 21.88 -27.50 -7.64
N ASN A 531 20.76 -27.11 -7.03
CA ASN A 531 20.02 -25.90 -7.41
C ASN A 531 20.83 -24.60 -7.22
N ALA A 532 21.61 -24.48 -6.15
CA ALA A 532 22.51 -23.34 -5.96
C ALA A 532 23.58 -23.26 -7.07
N ARG A 533 24.11 -24.41 -7.53
CA ARG A 533 25.02 -24.47 -8.68
C ARG A 533 24.32 -24.16 -9.99
N SER A 534 23.07 -24.57 -10.17
CA SER A 534 22.24 -24.21 -11.33
C SER A 534 22.06 -22.69 -11.44
N LEU A 535 21.77 -22.01 -10.31
CA LEU A 535 21.77 -20.54 -10.24
C LEU A 535 23.11 -19.96 -10.69
N ALA A 536 24.22 -20.41 -10.10
CA ALA A 536 25.55 -19.90 -10.42
C ALA A 536 25.92 -20.11 -11.90
N LYS A 537 25.55 -21.26 -12.47
CA LYS A 537 25.71 -21.57 -13.90
C LYS A 537 24.91 -20.59 -14.74
N GLY A 538 23.64 -20.37 -14.42
CA GLY A 538 22.78 -19.46 -15.16
C GLY A 538 23.23 -18.01 -15.10
N LEU A 539 23.65 -17.52 -13.92
CA LEU A 539 24.24 -16.18 -13.76
C LEU A 539 25.48 -16.00 -14.65
N LYS A 540 26.36 -17.01 -14.73
CA LYS A 540 27.54 -16.99 -15.62
C LYS A 540 27.14 -16.99 -17.11
N GLN A 541 26.17 -17.83 -17.50
CA GLN A 541 25.68 -17.91 -18.88
C GLN A 541 25.04 -16.61 -19.36
N ASN A 542 24.34 -15.90 -18.47
CA ASN A 542 23.70 -14.64 -18.78
C ASN A 542 24.65 -13.43 -18.71
N HIS A 543 25.92 -13.64 -18.35
CA HIS A 543 26.86 -12.56 -18.06
C HIS A 543 26.31 -11.56 -17.03
N SER A 544 25.57 -12.07 -16.03
CA SER A 544 24.95 -11.26 -14.98
C SER A 544 26.00 -10.43 -14.25
N SER A 545 25.68 -9.20 -13.90
CA SER A 545 26.54 -8.40 -13.01
C SER A 545 26.73 -9.06 -11.65
N LEU A 546 25.73 -9.84 -11.19
CA LEU A 546 25.81 -10.63 -9.96
C LEU A 546 26.82 -11.80 -10.07
N ALA A 547 27.17 -12.25 -11.28
CA ALA A 547 28.13 -13.35 -11.47
C ALA A 547 29.55 -13.00 -10.99
N SER A 548 29.90 -11.71 -10.94
CA SER A 548 31.19 -11.22 -10.43
C SER A 548 31.42 -11.51 -8.93
N TYR A 549 30.33 -11.77 -8.20
CA TYR A 549 30.33 -12.10 -6.77
C TYR A 549 30.29 -13.61 -6.50
N LEU A 550 30.36 -14.45 -7.55
CA LEU A 550 30.48 -15.90 -7.37
C LEU A 550 31.90 -16.28 -6.93
N LYS A 551 32.02 -17.39 -6.22
CA LYS A 551 33.31 -18.03 -5.95
C LYS A 551 33.95 -18.45 -7.28
N ARG A 552 35.28 -18.37 -7.32
CA ARG A 552 36.08 -18.81 -8.46
C ARG A 552 35.94 -20.31 -8.68
#